data_AF-A0A3B9UUB9-F1
#
_entry.id   AF-A0A3B9UUB9-F1
#
_cell.length_a   1.000
_cell.length_b   1.000
_cell.length_c   1.000
_cell.angle_alpha   90.00
_cell.angle_beta   90.00
_cell.angle_gamma   90.00
#
_symmetry.space_group_name_H-M   'P 1'
#
loop_
_entity.id
_entity.type
_entity.pdbx_description
1 polymer ?
#
loop_
_entity_poly.entity_id
_entity_poly.type
_entity_poly.pdbx_seq_one_letter_code
_entity_poly.pdbx_strand_id
1 'polypeptide(L)'
;MDNKFESLRKQLYEEISGLKEKDDLKENFNDRFFQIIDMVNFSLMEDSNNFYGHFLLHMKRNINLEIATPTGITASISDFTIHFNPLLFTQCSLEQMQGQIKHEIHHILSLHLNRAKDLKKKYSTLALNIAMDLAVNQYIDNLPPYSINIDWVNLKYGVKLEPFSSMEYYADKIQEALNLLDEDSDSEEDDTKVNDEIANEYNPETTHDIWEFSEQIDEKLLKELTKKYVDKA
;
A
#
# COMPACT_ATOMS: atom_id res chain seq x y z
N MET A 1 -26.70 -2.96 -2.67
CA MET A 1 -25.79 -2.73 -1.53
C MET A 1 -25.21 -1.31 -1.59
N ASP A 2 -25.05 -0.81 -2.81
CA ASP A 2 -24.35 0.42 -3.22
C ASP A 2 -24.79 1.70 -2.49
N ASN A 3 -26.10 1.91 -2.29
CA ASN A 3 -26.58 3.16 -1.66
C ASN A 3 -26.19 3.25 -0.17
N LYS A 4 -26.23 2.13 0.57
CA LYS A 4 -25.82 2.10 1.98
C LYS A 4 -24.30 2.27 2.12
N PHE A 5 -23.55 1.58 1.27
CA PHE A 5 -22.09 1.69 1.24
C PHE A 5 -21.66 3.13 0.96
N GLU A 6 -22.15 3.73 -0.13
CA GLU A 6 -21.79 5.09 -0.54
C GLU A 6 -22.19 6.14 0.50
N SER A 7 -23.37 5.99 1.12
CA SER A 7 -23.80 6.89 2.19
C SER A 7 -22.87 6.81 3.41
N LEU A 8 -22.50 5.61 3.84
CA LEU A 8 -21.63 5.42 5.00
C LEU A 8 -20.21 5.90 4.70
N ARG A 9 -19.69 5.59 3.52
CA ARG A 9 -18.36 6.03 3.05
C ARG A 9 -18.24 7.54 3.06
N LYS A 10 -19.23 8.26 2.51
CA LYS A 10 -19.25 9.73 2.48
C LYS A 10 -19.35 10.33 3.89
N GLN A 11 -20.20 9.76 4.76
CA GLN A 11 -20.31 10.22 6.15
C GLN A 11 -18.99 10.07 6.92
N LEU A 12 -18.30 8.95 6.73
CA LEU A 12 -17.00 8.72 7.36
C LEU A 12 -15.93 9.65 6.78
N TYR A 13 -15.93 9.87 5.47
CA TYR A 13 -15.03 10.83 4.82
C TYR A 13 -15.23 12.26 5.34
N GLU A 14 -16.48 12.73 5.43
CA GLU A 14 -16.81 14.05 5.95
C GLU A 14 -16.39 14.20 7.42
N GLU A 15 -16.58 13.15 8.22
CA GLU A 15 -16.20 13.13 9.64
C GLU A 15 -14.68 13.17 9.81
N ILE A 16 -13.93 12.35 9.08
CA ILE A 16 -12.47 12.27 9.19
C ILE A 16 -11.78 13.49 8.56
N SER A 17 -12.32 14.06 7.47
CA SER A 17 -11.76 15.25 6.82
C SER A 17 -11.89 16.52 7.66
N GLY A 18 -12.83 16.54 8.61
CA GLY A 18 -13.03 17.65 9.53
C GLY A 18 -12.22 17.57 10.83
N LEU A 19 -11.43 16.50 11.02
CA LEU A 19 -10.64 16.31 12.24
C LEU A 19 -9.52 17.34 12.33
N LYS A 20 -9.32 17.87 13.53
CA LYS A 20 -8.19 18.72 13.87
C LYS A 20 -7.13 17.94 14.62
N GLU A 21 -7.56 17.09 15.55
CA GLU A 21 -6.70 16.19 16.33
C GLU A 21 -7.25 14.76 16.30
N LYS A 22 -6.40 13.75 16.48
CA LYS A 22 -6.82 12.33 16.46
C LYS A 22 -7.83 12.01 17.57
N ASP A 23 -7.72 12.69 18.71
CA ASP A 23 -8.58 12.50 19.88
C ASP A 23 -10.02 13.02 19.67
N ASP A 24 -10.27 13.77 18.59
CA ASP A 24 -11.60 14.26 18.22
C ASP A 24 -12.46 13.21 17.51
N LEU A 25 -11.92 12.01 17.25
CA LEU A 25 -12.64 10.90 16.64
C LEU A 25 -13.82 10.46 17.52
N LYS A 26 -15.01 10.35 16.92
CA LYS A 26 -16.20 9.86 17.64
C LYS A 26 -15.97 8.42 18.11
N GLU A 27 -16.44 8.09 19.31
CA GLU A 27 -16.27 6.75 19.92
C GLU A 27 -16.70 5.60 18.99
N ASN A 28 -17.72 5.80 18.15
CA ASN A 28 -18.24 4.79 17.23
C ASN A 28 -17.68 4.89 15.79
N PHE A 29 -16.66 5.72 15.55
CA PHE A 29 -16.06 5.86 14.22
C PHE A 29 -15.43 4.54 13.78
N ASN A 30 -14.62 3.92 14.63
CA ASN A 30 -13.90 2.69 14.31
C ASN A 30 -14.86 1.56 13.92
N ASP A 31 -15.95 1.37 14.66
CA ASP A 31 -16.96 0.36 14.34
C ASP A 31 -17.61 0.61 12.97
N ARG A 32 -17.96 1.85 12.66
CA ARG A 32 -18.52 2.24 11.37
C ARG A 32 -17.50 2.08 10.24
N PHE A 33 -16.23 2.37 10.49
CA PHE A 33 -15.16 2.19 9.52
C PHE A 33 -14.90 0.70 9.24
N PHE A 34 -14.87 -0.15 10.27
CA PHE A 34 -14.76 -1.59 10.06
C PHE A 34 -15.98 -2.18 9.34
N GLN A 35 -17.17 -1.60 9.48
CA GLN A 35 -18.32 -1.96 8.64
C GLN A 35 -18.07 -1.67 7.15
N ILE A 36 -17.36 -0.59 6.79
CA ILE A 36 -16.93 -0.36 5.40
C ILE A 36 -15.99 -1.47 4.95
N ILE A 37 -14.98 -1.81 5.76
CA ILE A 37 -14.03 -2.88 5.42
C ILE A 37 -14.77 -4.21 5.23
N ASP A 38 -15.74 -4.53 6.09
CA ASP A 38 -16.56 -5.73 5.94
C ASP A 38 -17.36 -5.72 4.64
N MET A 39 -17.98 -4.59 4.27
CA MET A 39 -18.71 -4.47 3.00
C MET A 39 -17.78 -4.67 1.78
N VAL A 40 -16.57 -4.08 1.82
CA VAL A 40 -15.56 -4.28 0.75
C VAL A 40 -15.14 -5.76 0.69
N ASN A 41 -14.91 -6.38 1.85
CA ASN A 41 -14.51 -7.78 1.94
C ASN A 41 -15.61 -8.73 1.45
N PHE A 42 -16.87 -8.47 1.78
CA PHE A 42 -18.01 -9.22 1.25
C PHE A 42 -18.08 -9.09 -0.28
N SER A 43 -17.91 -7.89 -0.82
CA SER A 43 -17.90 -7.69 -2.27
C SER A 43 -16.75 -8.44 -2.95
N LEU A 44 -15.57 -8.55 -2.33
CA LEU A 44 -14.48 -9.40 -2.84
C LEU A 44 -14.88 -10.88 -2.91
N MET A 45 -15.73 -11.37 -2.00
CA MET A 45 -16.17 -12.77 -1.95
C MET A 45 -17.27 -13.13 -2.95
N GLU A 46 -18.01 -12.15 -3.48
CA GLU A 46 -19.14 -12.40 -4.40
C GLU A 46 -18.68 -12.74 -5.83
N ASP A 47 -17.46 -12.33 -6.23
CA ASP A 47 -16.93 -12.47 -7.58
C ASP A 47 -15.72 -13.43 -7.65
N SER A 48 -14.99 -13.43 -8.78
CA SER A 48 -13.73 -14.17 -8.97
C SER A 48 -12.56 -13.72 -8.09
N ASN A 49 -12.81 -12.82 -7.13
CA ASN A 49 -11.82 -12.24 -6.22
C ASN A 49 -11.85 -12.86 -4.81
N ASN A 50 -12.61 -13.94 -4.62
CA ASN A 50 -12.84 -14.57 -3.32
C ASN A 50 -11.56 -14.93 -2.55
N PHE A 51 -10.49 -15.31 -3.26
CA PHE A 51 -9.17 -15.52 -2.69
C PHE A 51 -8.73 -14.33 -1.80
N TYR A 52 -8.84 -13.10 -2.31
CA TYR A 52 -8.45 -11.90 -1.56
C TYR A 52 -9.37 -11.65 -0.36
N GLY A 53 -10.67 -11.93 -0.52
CA GLY A 53 -11.63 -11.78 0.57
C GLY A 53 -11.38 -12.77 1.72
N HIS A 54 -11.08 -14.03 1.40
CA HIS A 54 -10.69 -15.01 2.40
C HIS A 54 -9.32 -14.71 3.00
N PHE A 55 -8.35 -14.25 2.20
CA PHE A 55 -7.04 -13.84 2.71
C PHE A 55 -7.17 -12.70 3.73
N LEU A 56 -7.91 -11.64 3.40
CA LEU A 56 -8.17 -10.50 4.29
C LEU A 56 -8.93 -10.91 5.56
N LEU A 57 -9.80 -11.91 5.50
CA LEU A 57 -10.54 -12.41 6.67
C LEU A 57 -9.61 -12.95 7.77
N HIS A 58 -8.44 -13.49 7.40
CA HIS A 58 -7.46 -14.01 8.35
C HIS A 58 -6.42 -12.97 8.81
N MET A 59 -6.41 -11.78 8.21
CA MET A 59 -5.49 -10.71 8.60
C MET A 59 -6.02 -9.94 9.82
N LYS A 60 -5.11 -9.46 10.65
CA LYS A 60 -5.45 -8.42 11.63
C LYS A 60 -5.72 -7.11 10.88
N ARG A 61 -6.63 -6.30 11.40
CA ARG A 61 -6.99 -5.00 10.82
C ARG A 61 -6.72 -3.92 11.85
N ASN A 62 -6.08 -2.85 11.42
CA ASN A 62 -5.78 -1.71 12.27
C ASN A 62 -6.12 -0.40 11.56
N ILE A 63 -6.58 0.60 12.31
CA ILE A 63 -6.74 1.96 11.83
C ILE A 63 -5.43 2.71 12.13
N ASN A 64 -4.83 3.30 11.10
CA ASN A 64 -3.60 4.06 11.22
C ASN A 64 -3.69 5.35 10.38
N LEU A 65 -3.80 6.50 11.05
CA LEU A 65 -3.86 7.82 10.41
C LEU A 65 -2.49 8.38 10.01
N GLU A 66 -1.39 7.70 10.38
CA GLU A 66 -0.02 8.18 10.16
C GLU A 66 0.56 7.72 8.82
N ILE A 67 -0.02 6.69 8.19
CA ILE A 67 0.45 6.23 6.88
C ILE A 67 -0.04 7.16 5.77
N ALA A 68 0.84 7.48 4.83
CA ALA A 68 0.57 8.33 3.66
C ALA A 68 -0.09 7.58 2.49
N THR A 69 -0.72 6.45 2.78
CA THR A 69 -1.35 5.56 1.80
C THR A 69 -2.69 5.07 2.32
N PRO A 70 -3.65 4.72 1.45
CA PRO A 70 -4.94 4.16 1.88
C PRO A 70 -4.78 2.90 2.75
N THR A 71 -3.80 2.07 2.41
CA THR A 71 -3.46 0.84 3.10
C THR A 71 -1.96 0.69 3.29
N GLY A 72 -1.56 -0.14 4.25
CA GLY A 72 -0.19 -0.62 4.39
C GLY A 72 -0.18 -1.90 5.19
N ILE A 73 0.93 -2.64 5.16
CA ILE A 73 1.05 -3.92 5.86
C ILE A 73 2.18 -3.94 6.87
N THR A 74 2.01 -4.75 7.91
CA THR A 74 3.09 -5.20 8.79
C THR A 74 2.99 -6.71 9.01
N ALA A 75 4.12 -7.32 9.35
CA ALA A 75 4.20 -8.74 9.69
C ALA A 75 4.72 -8.92 11.11
N SER A 76 4.08 -9.81 11.87
CA SER A 76 4.64 -10.42 13.08
C SER A 76 4.98 -11.90 12.81
N ILE A 77 5.61 -12.56 13.78
CA ILE A 77 5.91 -14.01 13.72
C ILE A 77 4.66 -14.85 13.38
N SER A 78 3.46 -14.41 13.78
CA SER A 78 2.24 -15.23 13.69
C SER A 78 1.20 -14.73 12.69
N ASP A 79 1.18 -13.43 12.37
CA ASP A 79 0.07 -12.78 11.68
C ASP A 79 0.55 -11.64 10.77
N PHE A 80 -0.21 -11.40 9.70
CA PHE A 80 -0.16 -10.14 8.96
C PHE A 80 -1.20 -9.17 9.50
N THR A 81 -0.83 -7.89 9.60
CA THR A 81 -1.75 -6.79 9.92
C THR A 81 -1.85 -5.87 8.73
N ILE A 82 -3.06 -5.66 8.21
CA ILE A 82 -3.34 -4.57 7.28
C ILE A 82 -3.77 -3.34 8.07
N HIS A 83 -3.11 -2.24 7.79
CA HIS A 83 -3.36 -0.92 8.35
C HIS A 83 -4.13 -0.11 7.31
N PHE A 84 -5.13 0.64 7.77
CA PHE A 84 -5.95 1.49 6.92
C PHE A 84 -5.83 2.94 7.40
N ASN A 85 -5.55 3.86 6.50
CA ASN A 85 -5.77 5.28 6.74
C ASN A 85 -7.22 5.61 6.35
N PRO A 86 -8.14 5.87 7.31
CA PRO A 86 -9.55 6.08 6.99
C PRO A 86 -9.80 7.27 6.07
N LEU A 87 -8.98 8.33 6.15
CA LEU A 87 -9.13 9.51 5.30
C LEU A 87 -8.88 9.15 3.84
N LEU A 88 -7.70 8.58 3.55
CA LEU A 88 -7.31 8.20 2.19
C LEU A 88 -8.15 7.02 1.66
N PHE A 89 -8.47 6.05 2.52
CA PHE A 89 -9.26 4.90 2.13
C PHE A 89 -10.69 5.30 1.76
N THR A 90 -11.35 6.18 2.52
CA THR A 90 -12.74 6.60 2.22
C THR A 90 -12.87 7.52 1.01
N GLN A 91 -11.78 8.10 0.50
CA GLN A 91 -11.77 8.80 -0.79
C GLN A 91 -11.94 7.85 -1.98
N CYS A 92 -11.53 6.59 -1.83
CA CYS A 92 -11.58 5.58 -2.89
C CYS A 92 -13.03 5.13 -3.19
N SER A 93 -13.31 4.74 -4.44
CA SER A 93 -14.51 3.96 -4.79
C SER A 93 -14.44 2.54 -4.20
N LEU A 94 -15.54 1.78 -4.26
CA LEU A 94 -15.56 0.38 -3.83
C LEU A 94 -14.48 -0.44 -4.57
N GLU A 95 -14.39 -0.29 -5.88
CA GLU A 95 -13.43 -1.00 -6.73
C GLU A 95 -11.99 -0.59 -6.41
N GLN A 96 -11.76 0.69 -6.11
CA GLN A 96 -10.45 1.19 -5.68
C GLN A 96 -10.06 0.64 -4.29
N MET A 97 -10.99 0.60 -3.33
CA MET A 97 -10.75 -0.01 -2.02
C MET A 97 -10.39 -1.50 -2.16
N GLN A 98 -11.08 -2.23 -3.05
CA GLN A 98 -10.72 -3.61 -3.39
C GLN A 98 -9.30 -3.67 -3.98
N GLY A 99 -8.95 -2.78 -4.90
CA GLY A 99 -7.61 -2.68 -5.48
C GLY A 99 -6.52 -2.46 -4.45
N GLN A 100 -6.73 -1.57 -3.47
CA GLN A 100 -5.78 -1.33 -2.37
C GLN A 100 -5.55 -2.57 -1.50
N ILE A 101 -6.61 -3.32 -1.17
CA ILE A 101 -6.48 -4.60 -0.44
C ILE A 101 -5.70 -5.64 -1.27
N LYS A 102 -5.99 -5.75 -2.57
CA LYS A 102 -5.26 -6.66 -3.46
C LYS A 102 -3.77 -6.29 -3.54
N HIS A 103 -3.46 -5.00 -3.60
CA HIS A 103 -2.10 -4.47 -3.63
C HIS A 103 -1.28 -4.96 -2.44
N GLU A 104 -1.78 -4.75 -1.23
CA GLU A 104 -1.16 -5.26 0.00
C GLU A 104 -0.93 -6.77 -0.01
N ILE A 105 -1.93 -7.54 -0.45
CA ILE A 105 -1.83 -9.00 -0.55
C ILE A 105 -0.76 -9.41 -1.58
N HIS A 106 -0.65 -8.70 -2.71
CA HIS A 106 0.38 -8.97 -3.71
C HIS A 106 1.81 -8.70 -3.18
N HIS A 107 2.02 -7.71 -2.31
CA HIS A 107 3.31 -7.52 -1.64
C HIS A 107 3.66 -8.70 -0.73
N ILE A 108 2.67 -9.22 0.01
CA ILE A 108 2.84 -10.41 0.85
C ILE A 108 3.19 -11.63 0.00
N LEU A 109 2.40 -11.91 -1.05
CA LEU A 109 2.61 -13.06 -1.94
C LEU A 109 3.97 -13.02 -2.64
N SER A 110 4.44 -11.81 -2.99
CA SER A 110 5.73 -11.60 -3.65
C SER A 110 6.90 -11.55 -2.67
N LEU A 111 6.63 -11.69 -1.36
CA LEU A 111 7.61 -11.62 -0.27
C LEU A 111 8.41 -10.30 -0.29
N HIS A 112 7.79 -9.21 -0.76
CA HIS A 112 8.47 -7.92 -0.91
C HIS A 112 8.97 -7.38 0.43
N LEU A 113 8.26 -7.61 1.54
CA LEU A 113 8.69 -7.22 2.89
C LEU A 113 10.10 -7.71 3.24
N ASN A 114 10.46 -8.93 2.82
CA ASN A 114 11.77 -9.50 3.09
C ASN A 114 12.78 -9.12 2.00
N ARG A 115 12.40 -9.29 0.73
CA ARG A 115 13.30 -9.00 -0.40
C ARG A 115 13.77 -7.55 -0.42
N ALA A 116 12.91 -6.60 -0.05
CA ALA A 116 13.27 -5.19 0.04
C ALA A 116 14.42 -4.94 1.02
N LYS A 117 14.51 -5.66 2.14
CA LYS A 117 15.58 -5.49 3.14
C LYS A 117 16.97 -5.76 2.56
N ASP A 118 17.08 -6.75 1.69
CA ASP A 118 18.34 -7.07 1.01
C ASP A 118 18.67 -6.06 -0.07
N LEU A 119 17.66 -5.60 -0.82
CA LEU A 119 17.83 -4.67 -1.93
C LEU A 119 18.08 -3.22 -1.48
N LYS A 120 17.65 -2.82 -0.27
CA LYS A 120 17.96 -1.50 0.34
C LYS A 120 19.46 -1.21 0.45
N LYS A 121 20.33 -2.23 0.36
CA LYS A 121 21.79 -2.07 0.32
C LYS A 121 22.33 -1.67 -1.05
N LYS A 122 21.54 -1.86 -2.11
CA LYS A 122 21.95 -1.66 -3.51
C LYS A 122 21.24 -0.48 -4.18
N TYR A 123 20.02 -0.17 -3.76
CA TYR A 123 19.18 0.84 -4.41
C TYR A 123 18.67 1.87 -3.40
N SER A 124 18.35 3.06 -3.89
CA SER A 124 17.71 4.11 -3.11
C SER A 124 16.29 3.69 -2.69
N THR A 125 15.81 4.28 -1.60
CA THR A 125 14.44 4.06 -1.10
C THR A 125 13.40 4.37 -2.18
N LEU A 126 13.56 5.50 -2.88
CA LEU A 126 12.65 5.89 -3.95
C LEU A 126 12.62 4.87 -5.10
N ALA A 127 13.78 4.40 -5.57
CA ALA A 127 13.84 3.40 -6.64
C ALA A 127 13.13 2.10 -6.23
N LEU A 128 13.35 1.65 -5.00
CA LEU A 128 12.72 0.43 -4.47
C LEU A 128 11.22 0.58 -4.30
N ASN A 129 10.75 1.71 -3.77
CA ASN A 129 9.33 1.93 -3.57
C ASN A 129 8.57 1.92 -4.89
N ILE A 130 9.07 2.63 -5.92
CA ILE A 130 8.47 2.63 -7.25
C ILE A 130 8.52 1.22 -7.87
N ALA A 131 9.65 0.52 -7.73
CA ALA A 131 9.81 -0.83 -8.29
C ALA A 131 8.88 -1.87 -7.66
N MET A 132 8.66 -1.79 -6.34
CA MET A 132 7.73 -2.66 -5.62
C MET A 132 6.29 -2.44 -6.10
N ASP A 133 5.87 -1.18 -6.21
CA ASP A 133 4.52 -0.83 -6.69
C ASP A 133 4.31 -1.25 -8.15
N LEU A 134 5.29 -1.00 -9.04
CA LEU A 134 5.20 -1.45 -10.43
C LEU A 134 5.05 -2.96 -10.56
N ALA A 135 5.78 -3.73 -9.73
CA ALA A 135 5.72 -5.18 -9.77
C ALA A 135 4.35 -5.74 -9.36
N VAL A 136 3.59 -5.04 -8.52
CA VAL A 136 2.27 -5.50 -8.06
C VAL A 136 1.11 -4.89 -8.84
N ASN A 137 1.18 -3.60 -9.19
CA ASN A 137 0.07 -2.83 -9.75
C ASN A 137 -0.39 -3.34 -11.13
N GLN A 138 0.47 -4.07 -11.82
CA GLN A 138 0.17 -4.67 -13.13
C GLN A 138 -0.88 -5.78 -13.09
N TYR A 139 -1.18 -6.31 -11.90
CA TYR A 139 -2.17 -7.38 -11.70
C TYR A 139 -3.48 -6.86 -11.10
N ILE A 140 -3.63 -5.55 -10.93
CA ILE A 140 -4.71 -4.96 -10.15
C ILE A 140 -5.48 -3.94 -10.99
N ASP A 141 -6.73 -4.27 -11.28
CA ASP A 141 -7.65 -3.33 -11.90
C ASP A 141 -8.13 -2.27 -10.91
N ASN A 142 -8.51 -1.11 -11.44
CA ASN A 142 -9.16 -0.02 -10.70
C ASN A 142 -8.34 0.54 -9.52
N LEU A 143 -7.02 0.64 -9.65
CA LEU A 143 -6.21 1.41 -8.69
C LEU A 143 -6.57 2.91 -8.72
N PRO A 144 -6.34 3.64 -7.61
CA PRO A 144 -6.46 5.10 -7.60
C PRO A 144 -5.65 5.76 -8.74
N PRO A 145 -6.11 6.89 -9.31
CA PRO A 145 -5.46 7.50 -10.48
C PRO A 145 -4.00 7.95 -10.24
N TYR A 146 -3.62 8.15 -8.99
CA TYR A 146 -2.26 8.53 -8.58
C TYR A 146 -1.32 7.32 -8.40
N SER A 147 -1.81 6.09 -8.53
CA SER A 147 -0.99 4.89 -8.37
C SER A 147 0.08 4.79 -9.46
N ILE A 148 1.27 4.35 -9.03
CA ILE A 148 2.43 4.16 -9.89
C ILE A 148 2.11 3.15 -11.01
N ASN A 149 2.41 3.53 -12.24
CA ASN A 149 2.26 2.70 -13.43
C ASN A 149 3.42 2.92 -14.42
N ILE A 150 3.60 1.98 -15.35
CA ILE A 150 4.73 2.00 -16.29
C ILE A 150 4.76 3.27 -17.13
N ASP A 151 3.62 3.72 -17.64
CA ASP A 151 3.59 4.87 -18.55
C ASP A 151 4.06 6.13 -17.85
N TRP A 152 3.62 6.34 -16.61
CA TRP A 152 4.07 7.45 -15.78
C TRP A 152 5.57 7.37 -15.47
N VAL A 153 6.09 6.18 -15.10
CA VAL A 153 7.52 6.01 -14.79
C VAL A 153 8.39 6.22 -16.05
N ASN A 154 7.99 5.64 -17.19
CA ASN A 154 8.67 5.84 -18.48
C ASN A 154 8.73 7.33 -18.85
N LEU A 155 7.62 8.06 -18.67
CA LEU A 155 7.56 9.48 -18.97
C LEU A 155 8.40 10.32 -17.99
N LYS A 156 8.29 10.05 -16.69
CA LYS A 156 8.95 10.86 -15.64
C LYS A 156 10.46 10.67 -15.64
N TYR A 157 10.95 9.45 -15.83
CA TYR A 157 12.37 9.10 -15.70
C TYR A 157 13.05 8.84 -17.05
N GLY A 158 12.35 9.00 -18.18
CA GLY A 158 12.93 8.80 -19.52
C GLY A 158 13.35 7.36 -19.80
N VAL A 159 12.75 6.39 -19.09
CA VAL A 159 13.06 4.95 -19.22
C VAL A 159 12.09 4.25 -20.16
N LYS A 160 12.43 3.01 -20.54
CA LYS A 160 11.55 2.10 -21.26
C LYS A 160 11.47 0.77 -20.52
N LEU A 161 10.47 0.65 -19.65
CA LEU A 161 10.24 -0.53 -18.83
C LEU A 161 9.39 -1.56 -19.56
N GLU A 162 9.80 -2.82 -19.44
CA GLU A 162 9.04 -3.97 -19.93
C GLU A 162 7.94 -4.37 -18.91
N PRO A 163 6.70 -4.61 -19.34
CA PRO A 163 5.62 -5.00 -18.45
C PRO A 163 5.81 -6.41 -17.87
N PHE A 164 5.18 -6.68 -16.73
CA PHE A 164 5.20 -7.96 -16.00
C PHE A 164 6.60 -8.44 -15.57
N SER A 165 7.51 -7.49 -15.34
CA SER A 165 8.87 -7.77 -14.87
C SER A 165 8.97 -7.80 -13.34
N SER A 166 10.12 -8.26 -12.82
CA SER A 166 10.34 -8.33 -11.37
C SER A 166 10.65 -6.96 -10.76
N MET A 167 10.44 -6.85 -9.44
CA MET A 167 10.89 -5.71 -8.64
C MET A 167 12.39 -5.39 -8.87
N GLU A 168 13.27 -6.40 -8.94
CA GLU A 168 14.71 -6.18 -9.16
C GLU A 168 14.99 -5.54 -10.53
N TYR A 169 14.31 -6.00 -11.58
CA TYR A 169 14.45 -5.41 -12.91
C TYR A 169 14.02 -3.94 -12.90
N TYR A 170 12.87 -3.62 -12.29
CA TYR A 170 12.41 -2.24 -12.20
C TYR A 170 13.35 -1.39 -11.35
N ALA A 171 13.83 -1.91 -10.21
CA ALA A 171 14.75 -1.21 -9.33
C ALA A 171 16.08 -0.88 -10.03
N ASP A 172 16.65 -1.83 -10.79
CA ASP A 172 17.84 -1.59 -11.62
C ASP A 172 17.59 -0.45 -12.62
N LYS A 173 16.50 -0.51 -13.38
CA LYS A 173 16.21 0.49 -14.42
C LYS A 173 15.93 1.88 -13.87
N ILE A 174 15.20 1.96 -12.76
CA ILE A 174 14.87 3.24 -12.12
C ILE A 174 16.11 3.83 -11.45
N GLN A 175 16.93 3.02 -10.78
CA GLN A 175 18.16 3.50 -10.17
C GLN A 175 19.15 4.02 -11.20
N GLU A 176 19.32 3.32 -12.34
CA GLU A 176 20.13 3.80 -13.46
C GLU A 176 19.68 5.19 -13.93
N ALA A 177 18.37 5.42 -14.03
CA ALA A 177 17.82 6.71 -14.43
C ALA A 177 18.02 7.80 -13.38
N LEU A 178 17.85 7.50 -12.08
CA LEU A 178 18.11 8.44 -11.00
C LEU A 178 19.57 8.89 -10.98
N ASN A 179 20.51 7.95 -11.09
CA ASN A 179 21.94 8.28 -11.10
C ASN A 179 22.32 9.25 -12.24
N LEU A 180 21.70 9.09 -13.43
CA LEU A 180 21.94 9.99 -14.56
C LEU A 180 21.38 11.40 -14.31
N LEU A 181 20.25 11.50 -13.61
CA LEU A 181 19.67 12.79 -13.24
C LEU A 181 20.56 13.52 -12.22
N ASP A 182 21.11 12.79 -11.25
CA ASP A 182 22.01 13.33 -10.23
C ASP A 182 23.33 13.81 -10.83
N GLU A 183 23.87 13.08 -11.82
CA GLU A 183 25.09 13.47 -12.56
C GLU A 183 24.88 14.73 -13.44
N ASP A 184 23.66 14.97 -13.91
CA ASP A 184 23.29 16.16 -14.70
C ASP A 184 22.86 17.36 -13.83
N SER A 185 22.64 17.17 -12.52
CA SER A 185 22.22 18.22 -11.59
C SER A 185 23.36 18.73 -10.70
N ASP A 186 23.95 19.88 -11.05
CA ASP A 186 24.79 20.69 -10.16
C ASP A 186 23.92 21.44 -9.11
N SER A 187 23.13 20.75 -8.28
CA SER A 187 22.33 21.42 -7.24
C SER A 187 22.02 20.57 -6.01
N GLU A 188 22.15 21.24 -4.87
CA GLU A 188 22.10 20.77 -3.47
C GLU A 188 20.86 19.93 -3.10
N GLU A 189 21.11 18.83 -2.38
CA GLU A 189 20.11 17.98 -1.72
C GLU A 189 19.36 18.79 -0.63
N ASP A 190 18.05 18.97 -0.78
CA ASP A 190 17.17 19.46 0.28
C ASP A 190 16.55 18.27 1.02
N ASP A 191 17.31 17.73 1.97
CA ASP A 191 16.85 16.75 2.95
C ASP A 191 16.00 17.44 4.03
N THR A 192 14.74 17.77 3.71
CA THR A 192 13.72 18.15 4.70
C THR A 192 12.36 17.55 4.31
N LYS A 193 11.55 16.89 5.14
CA LYS A 193 11.45 16.60 6.57
C LYS A 193 10.41 15.47 6.72
N VAL A 194 10.57 14.58 7.69
CA VAL A 194 9.44 13.82 8.24
C VAL A 194 8.55 14.80 9.02
N ASN A 195 7.26 14.90 8.66
CA ASN A 195 6.30 15.77 9.33
C ASN A 195 5.33 14.92 10.16
N ASP A 196 5.13 15.27 11.43
CA ASP A 196 4.17 14.64 12.38
C ASP A 196 2.69 15.01 12.05
N GLU A 197 2.39 15.33 10.80
CA GLU A 197 1.06 15.75 10.34
C GLU A 197 0.27 14.57 9.74
N ILE A 198 -1.07 14.67 9.76
CA ILE A 198 -1.94 13.70 9.09
C ILE A 198 -1.55 13.65 7.60
N ALA A 199 -1.10 12.49 7.15
CA ALA A 199 -0.70 12.31 5.76
C ALA A 199 -1.95 12.31 4.87
N ASN A 200 -2.06 13.35 4.04
CA ASN A 200 -3.25 13.63 3.23
C ASN A 200 -3.06 13.36 1.73
N GLU A 201 -1.83 13.02 1.29
CA GLU A 201 -1.48 12.80 -0.12
C GLU A 201 -0.49 11.63 -0.27
N TYR A 202 -0.54 10.94 -1.42
CA TYR A 202 0.36 9.83 -1.74
C TYR A 202 1.79 10.34 -1.99
N ASN A 203 2.77 9.77 -1.29
CA ASN A 203 4.19 10.04 -1.50
C ASN A 203 4.96 8.73 -1.78
N PRO A 204 5.54 8.56 -2.98
CA PRO A 204 6.31 7.36 -3.32
C PRO A 204 7.58 7.18 -2.47
N GLU A 205 8.11 8.23 -1.83
CA GLU A 205 9.30 8.12 -0.97
C GLU A 205 9.01 7.41 0.35
N THR A 206 7.80 7.52 0.87
CA THR A 206 7.42 7.03 2.20
C THR A 206 6.35 5.93 2.17
N THR A 207 5.90 5.52 0.98
CA THR A 207 4.78 4.58 0.77
C THR A 207 4.94 3.22 1.48
N HIS A 208 6.18 2.79 1.76
CA HIS A 208 6.47 1.51 2.44
C HIS A 208 7.17 1.67 3.80
N ASP A 209 7.22 2.88 4.36
CA ASP A 209 7.91 3.12 5.64
C ASP A 209 7.30 2.31 6.79
N ILE A 210 5.99 2.04 6.72
CA ILE A 210 5.30 1.24 7.73
C ILE A 210 5.89 -0.17 7.88
N TRP A 211 6.58 -0.69 6.86
CA TRP A 211 7.18 -2.03 6.93
C TRP A 211 8.32 -2.11 7.96
N GLU A 212 8.94 -1.00 8.33
CA GLU A 212 9.97 -0.93 9.39
C GLU A 212 9.39 -1.27 10.77
N PHE A 213 8.08 -1.17 10.97
CA PHE A 213 7.39 -1.60 12.19
C PHE A 213 7.06 -3.11 12.20
N SER A 214 7.41 -3.85 11.15
CA SER A 214 7.31 -5.31 11.15
C SER A 214 8.36 -5.95 12.06
N GLU A 215 8.03 -7.09 12.64
CA GLU A 215 9.03 -7.87 13.36
C GLU A 215 10.14 -8.37 12.42
N GLN A 216 11.34 -8.58 12.97
CA GLN A 216 12.41 -9.22 12.23
C GLN A 216 12.11 -10.70 12.03
N ILE A 217 11.61 -11.02 10.86
CA ILE A 217 11.22 -12.37 10.43
C ILE A 217 12.16 -12.78 9.30
N ASP A 218 12.73 -13.98 9.39
CA ASP A 218 13.55 -14.53 8.30
C ASP A 218 12.69 -14.96 7.10
N GLU A 219 13.33 -15.12 5.94
CA GLU A 219 12.64 -15.47 4.70
C GLU A 219 11.83 -16.78 4.81
N LYS A 220 12.35 -17.77 5.55
CA LYS A 220 11.71 -19.08 5.67
C LYS A 220 10.42 -18.97 6.47
N LEU A 221 10.47 -18.28 7.62
CA LEU A 221 9.31 -18.06 8.45
C LEU A 221 8.26 -17.20 7.73
N LEU A 222 8.67 -16.16 7.00
CA LEU A 222 7.74 -15.33 6.21
C LEU A 222 7.07 -16.15 5.09
N LYS A 223 7.81 -17.05 4.43
CA LYS A 223 7.25 -17.99 3.44
C LYS A 223 6.23 -18.95 4.04
N GLU A 224 6.54 -19.51 5.20
CA GLU A 224 5.63 -20.41 5.92
C GLU A 224 4.36 -19.68 6.37
N LEU A 225 4.50 -18.45 6.87
CA LEU A 225 3.37 -17.59 7.23
C LEU A 225 2.53 -17.25 6.00
N THR A 226 3.15 -16.83 4.90
CA THR A 226 2.46 -16.53 3.63
C THR A 226 1.67 -17.75 3.15
N LYS A 227 2.30 -18.93 3.15
CA LYS A 227 1.64 -20.18 2.78
C LYS A 227 0.44 -20.49 3.67
N LYS A 228 0.55 -20.30 4.99
CA LYS A 228 -0.57 -20.48 5.93
C LYS A 228 -1.77 -19.59 5.57
N TYR A 229 -1.56 -18.38 5.06
CA TYR A 229 -2.66 -17.51 4.62
C TYR A 229 -3.23 -17.96 3.27
N VAL A 230 -2.37 -18.37 2.32
CA VAL A 230 -2.79 -18.93 1.03
C VAL A 230 -3.62 -20.20 1.21
N ASP A 231 -3.21 -21.12 2.08
CA ASP A 231 -3.92 -22.38 2.33
C ASP A 231 -5.31 -22.18 3.00
N LYS A 232 -5.54 -21.00 3.58
CA LYS A 232 -6.80 -20.61 4.22
C LYS A 232 -7.68 -19.72 3.33
N ALA A 233 -7.18 -19.29 2.18
CA ALA A 233 -7.83 -18.40 1.23
C ALA A 233 -8.53 -19.18 0.12
#